data_AF-B8CZA2-F1
#
_entry.id   AF-B8CZA2-F1
#
_cell.length_a   1.000
_cell.length_b   1.000
_cell.length_c   1.000
_cell.angle_alpha   90.00
_cell.angle_beta   90.00
_cell.angle_gamma   90.00
#
_symmetry.space_group_name_H-M   'P 1'
#
loop_
_entity.id
_entity.type
_entity.pdbx_description
1 polymer ?
#
loop_
_entity_poly.entity_id
_entity_poly.type
_entity_poly.pdbx_seq_one_letter_code
_entity_poly.pdbx_strand_id
1 'polypeptide(L)'
;MGKKQYEQGYTFLIVIWALVILSIIFVNLYEEVQLNNRLTEYRILQNEQKNILFSAVNIGINKLKRDKTEYDTRNDSWLKPVNRKIKGINYKVKITDVGSRLNINYDRLSTLRLFSWWPESIEKDLKGRVIPDILLLKEVFDESYPEASELLTTLGQYNVNTDRLKGFYILLIKSGIRDFQAKLIVDSLRKVREEKYINKVELLPVYIKGLDLNTFEKIKPFLTTEGRVNINMAPEEVVEAIIRSLDINPDLKENYINKILEYREVRGFKNIDMLDKIIARQDRLKLEKYFGVTSSYFLIKVEVTRGPVIQTAEALVHRSEDRDNKGYKIRILRWYENVSYRQVRSQ
;
A
#
# COMPACT_ATOMS: atom_id res chain seq x y z
N MET A 1 51.25 -6.66 77.98
CA MET A 1 50.02 -5.91 77.63
C MET A 1 49.84 -5.61 76.13
N GLY A 2 50.87 -5.63 75.28
CA GLY A 2 50.73 -5.26 73.85
C GLY A 2 49.96 -6.25 72.95
N LYS A 3 49.95 -7.56 73.23
CA LYS A 3 49.32 -8.56 72.34
C LYS A 3 47.79 -8.38 72.19
N LYS A 4 47.11 -7.96 73.26
CA LYS A 4 45.66 -7.68 73.26
C LYS A 4 45.28 -6.43 72.47
N GLN A 5 46.16 -5.43 72.40
CA GLN A 5 45.95 -4.21 71.61
C GLN A 5 46.10 -4.47 70.10
N TYR A 6 47.04 -5.33 69.69
CA TYR A 6 47.20 -5.72 68.29
C TYR A 6 45.98 -6.51 67.75
N GLU A 7 45.42 -7.43 68.53
CA GLU A 7 44.22 -8.20 68.15
C GLU A 7 42.97 -7.30 68.01
N GLN A 8 42.84 -6.30 68.87
CA GLN A 8 41.75 -5.31 68.80
C GLN A 8 41.86 -4.42 67.54
N GLY A 9 43.07 -3.99 67.17
CA GLY A 9 43.30 -3.21 65.95
C GLY A 9 43.00 -3.98 64.66
N TYR A 10 43.38 -5.26 64.60
CA TYR A 10 43.08 -6.13 63.46
C TYR A 10 41.57 -6.38 63.30
N THR A 11 40.86 -6.61 64.40
CA THR A 11 39.40 -6.82 64.38
C THR A 11 38.69 -5.58 63.85
N PHE A 12 39.10 -4.39 64.28
CA PHE A 12 38.53 -3.12 63.80
C PHE A 12 38.75 -2.91 62.30
N LEU A 13 39.96 -3.19 61.80
CA LEU A 13 40.27 -3.12 60.36
C LEU A 13 39.39 -4.06 59.52
N ILE A 14 39.18 -5.30 59.98
CA ILE A 14 38.32 -6.26 59.28
C ILE A 14 36.88 -5.76 59.21
N VAL A 15 36.35 -5.21 60.31
CA VAL A 15 34.99 -4.65 60.35
C VAL A 15 34.86 -3.46 59.41
N ILE A 16 35.84 -2.55 59.38
CA ILE A 16 35.84 -1.42 58.44
C ILE A 16 35.85 -1.92 57.00
N TRP A 17 36.73 -2.85 56.66
CA TRP A 17 36.81 -3.39 55.31
C TRP A 17 35.52 -4.11 54.90
N ALA A 18 34.92 -4.88 55.80
CA ALA A 18 33.62 -5.51 55.58
C ALA A 18 32.54 -4.46 55.31
N LEU A 19 32.49 -3.36 56.09
CA LEU A 19 31.55 -2.26 55.88
C LEU A 19 31.78 -1.54 54.55
N VAL A 20 33.03 -1.32 54.15
CA VAL A 20 33.37 -0.68 52.86
C VAL A 20 32.91 -1.58 51.71
N ILE A 21 33.23 -2.87 51.75
CA ILE A 21 32.81 -3.85 50.74
C ILE A 21 31.28 -3.91 50.66
N LEU A 22 30.61 -4.01 51.81
CA LEU A 22 29.15 -4.02 51.88
C LEU A 22 28.53 -2.75 51.30
N SER A 23 29.12 -1.58 51.58
CA SER A 23 28.64 -0.29 51.05
C SER A 23 28.76 -0.23 49.53
N ILE A 24 29.88 -0.70 48.97
CA ILE A 24 30.08 -0.77 47.51
C ILE A 24 29.03 -1.71 46.88
N ILE A 25 28.77 -2.87 47.50
CA ILE A 25 27.75 -3.82 47.04
C ILE A 25 26.36 -3.16 47.07
N PHE A 26 26.00 -2.45 48.16
CA PHE A 26 24.72 -1.78 48.28
C PHE A 26 24.52 -0.66 47.25
N VAL A 27 25.55 0.15 46.98
CA VAL A 27 25.49 1.20 45.96
C VAL A 27 25.27 0.58 44.57
N ASN A 28 26.03 -0.45 44.21
CA ASN A 28 25.87 -1.14 42.92
C ASN A 28 24.47 -1.77 42.78
N LEU A 29 23.97 -2.44 43.82
CA LEU A 29 22.62 -3.01 43.82
C LEU A 29 21.54 -1.93 43.69
N TYR A 30 21.71 -0.80 44.37
CA TYR A 30 20.76 0.32 44.28
C TYR A 30 20.73 0.90 42.86
N GLU A 31 21.90 1.13 42.24
CA GLU A 31 22.01 1.60 40.86
C GLU A 31 21.40 0.62 39.86
N GLU A 32 21.66 -0.68 40.03
CA GLU A 32 21.09 -1.74 39.18
C GLU A 32 19.56 -1.78 39.28
N VAL A 33 19.00 -1.69 40.49
CA VAL A 33 17.55 -1.64 40.71
C VAL A 33 16.93 -0.40 40.06
N GLN A 34 17.56 0.77 40.23
CA GLN A 34 17.08 2.02 39.62
C GLN A 34 17.10 1.95 38.09
N LEU A 35 18.19 1.42 37.51
CA LEU A 35 18.29 1.23 36.07
C LEU A 35 17.24 0.25 35.55
N ASN A 36 17.08 -0.90 36.21
CA ASN A 36 16.08 -1.90 35.85
C ASN A 36 14.65 -1.38 35.95
N ASN A 37 14.34 -0.56 36.96
CA ASN A 37 13.04 0.09 37.07
C ASN A 37 12.79 1.04 35.90
N ARG A 38 13.75 1.91 35.56
CA ARG A 38 13.63 2.82 34.41
C ARG A 38 13.50 2.08 33.08
N LEU A 39 14.26 1.02 32.87
CA LEU A 39 14.15 0.18 31.68
C LEU A 39 12.79 -0.52 31.59
N THR A 40 12.27 -0.98 32.73
CA THR A 40 10.96 -1.63 32.81
C THR A 40 9.85 -0.64 32.51
N GLU A 41 9.87 0.54 33.10
CA GLU A 41 8.94 1.63 32.79
C GLU A 41 8.98 1.96 31.29
N TYR A 42 10.16 2.18 30.72
CA TYR A 42 10.31 2.47 29.31
C TYR A 42 9.71 1.38 28.40
N ARG A 43 9.96 0.09 28.73
CA ARG A 43 9.37 -1.06 28.00
C ARG A 43 7.85 -1.08 28.10
N ILE A 44 7.28 -0.80 29.27
CA ILE A 44 5.82 -0.71 29.46
C ILE A 44 5.27 0.40 28.57
N LEU A 45 5.88 1.59 28.59
CA LEU A 45 5.43 2.74 27.79
C LEU A 45 5.52 2.48 26.28
N GLN A 46 6.57 1.79 25.81
CA GLN A 46 6.70 1.36 24.41
C GLN A 46 5.65 0.32 24.03
N ASN A 47 5.37 -0.65 24.90
CA ASN A 47 4.33 -1.65 24.66
C ASN A 47 2.94 -1.02 24.60
N GLU A 48 2.65 -0.03 25.46
CA GLU A 48 1.40 0.75 25.39
C GLU A 48 1.24 1.45 24.04
N GLN A 49 2.28 2.15 23.56
CA GLN A 49 2.26 2.83 22.26
C GLN A 49 2.05 1.83 21.11
N LYS A 50 2.76 0.70 21.13
CA LYS A 50 2.62 -0.36 20.14
C LYS A 50 1.22 -0.98 20.13
N ASN A 51 0.62 -1.20 21.29
CA ASN A 51 -0.75 -1.68 21.40
C ASN A 51 -1.77 -0.68 20.84
N ILE A 52 -1.55 0.62 21.07
CA ILE A 52 -2.37 1.68 20.48
C ILE A 52 -2.17 1.73 18.96
N LEU A 53 -0.95 1.56 18.46
CA LEU A 53 -0.64 1.51 17.04
C LEU A 53 -1.42 0.39 16.33
N PHE A 54 -1.38 -0.84 16.87
CA PHE A 54 -2.15 -1.96 16.32
C PHE A 54 -3.66 -1.73 16.39
N SER A 55 -4.13 -1.21 17.51
CA SER A 55 -5.55 -0.87 17.68
C SER A 55 -6.00 0.19 16.66
N ALA A 56 -5.15 1.18 16.39
CA ALA A 56 -5.40 2.24 15.42
C ALA A 56 -5.42 1.72 13.97
N VAL A 57 -4.55 0.77 13.60
CA VAL A 57 -4.66 0.09 12.30
C VAL A 57 -5.97 -0.71 12.21
N ASN A 58 -6.34 -1.42 13.28
CA ASN A 58 -7.62 -2.14 13.32
C ASN A 58 -8.83 -1.21 13.20
N ILE A 59 -8.77 0.03 13.71
CA ILE A 59 -9.79 1.05 13.45
C ILE A 59 -9.89 1.34 11.95
N GLY A 60 -8.77 1.50 11.25
CA GLY A 60 -8.73 1.69 9.80
C GLY A 60 -9.33 0.51 9.04
N ILE A 61 -8.95 -0.71 9.40
CA ILE A 61 -9.52 -1.94 8.84
C ILE A 61 -11.03 -2.00 9.05
N ASN A 62 -11.50 -1.71 10.27
CA ASN A 62 -12.92 -1.73 10.60
C ASN A 62 -13.72 -0.66 9.87
N LYS A 63 -13.12 0.49 9.55
CA LYS A 63 -13.76 1.49 8.67
C LYS A 63 -14.02 0.92 7.28
N LEU A 64 -13.03 0.26 6.67
CA LEU A 64 -13.18 -0.37 5.36
C LEU A 64 -14.18 -1.54 5.38
N LYS A 65 -14.23 -2.32 6.46
CA LYS A 65 -15.20 -3.43 6.61
C LYS A 65 -16.65 -2.98 6.74
N ARG A 66 -16.87 -1.81 7.36
CA ARG A 66 -18.20 -1.25 7.60
C ARG A 66 -18.77 -0.51 6.40
N ASP A 67 -17.93 -0.27 5.41
CA ASP A 67 -18.38 0.30 4.15
C ASP A 67 -19.36 -0.66 3.48
N LYS A 68 -20.43 -0.10 2.92
CA LYS A 68 -21.53 -0.86 2.29
C LYS A 68 -21.83 -0.37 0.88
N THR A 69 -21.10 0.61 0.38
CA THR A 69 -21.27 1.08 -0.99
C THR A 69 -20.59 0.11 -1.96
N GLU A 70 -21.17 0.00 -3.15
CA GLU A 70 -20.61 -0.75 -4.30
C GLU A 70 -19.67 0.12 -5.13
N TYR A 71 -19.29 1.28 -4.61
CA TYR A 71 -18.43 2.26 -5.25
C TYR A 71 -17.69 3.03 -4.16
N ASP A 72 -16.52 3.56 -4.51
CA ASP A 72 -15.67 4.34 -3.62
C ASP A 72 -15.55 5.77 -4.13
N THR A 73 -15.83 6.76 -3.28
CA THR A 73 -15.76 8.19 -3.63
C THR A 73 -14.99 9.00 -2.60
N ARG A 74 -14.64 10.24 -2.97
CA ARG A 74 -14.01 11.22 -2.07
C ARG A 74 -14.86 11.56 -0.84
N ASN A 75 -16.16 11.31 -0.89
CA ASN A 75 -17.11 11.61 0.17
C ASN A 75 -17.24 10.48 1.20
N ASP A 76 -16.58 9.34 0.99
CA ASP A 76 -16.77 8.17 1.84
C ASP A 76 -16.23 8.39 3.25
N SER A 77 -16.93 7.79 4.21
CA SER A 77 -16.61 7.95 5.63
C SER A 77 -15.23 7.38 6.04
N TRP A 78 -14.70 6.44 5.26
CA TRP A 78 -13.42 5.81 5.51
C TRP A 78 -12.23 6.73 5.17
N LEU A 79 -12.41 7.72 4.28
CA LEU A 79 -11.38 8.73 3.98
C LEU A 79 -11.18 9.75 5.10
N LYS A 80 -12.21 10.01 5.90
CA LYS A 80 -12.13 10.98 7.00
C LYS A 80 -11.11 10.50 8.05
N PRO A 81 -10.03 11.26 8.29
CA PRO A 81 -8.98 10.83 9.21
C PRO A 81 -9.51 10.74 10.64
N VAL A 82 -9.01 9.77 11.40
CA VAL A 82 -9.37 9.60 12.82
C VAL A 82 -8.25 10.16 13.67
N ASN A 83 -8.52 11.25 14.38
CA ASN A 83 -7.59 11.85 15.34
C ASN A 83 -8.17 11.71 16.75
N ARG A 84 -7.48 11.02 17.65
CA ARG A 84 -7.93 10.86 19.05
C ARG A 84 -6.75 10.82 20.02
N LYS A 85 -7.05 11.01 21.30
CA LYS A 85 -6.09 10.95 22.42
C LYS A 85 -6.56 9.93 23.45
N ILE A 86 -5.67 9.01 23.85
CA ILE A 86 -5.94 7.99 24.89
C ILE A 86 -4.76 8.00 25.85
N LYS A 87 -5.01 8.20 27.15
CA LYS A 87 -3.97 8.18 28.21
C LYS A 87 -2.74 9.05 27.89
N GLY A 88 -2.96 10.24 27.32
CA GLY A 88 -1.87 11.14 26.94
C GLY A 88 -1.19 10.82 25.60
N ILE A 89 -1.56 9.73 24.93
CA ILE A 89 -1.02 9.32 23.63
C ILE A 89 -1.99 9.78 22.54
N ASN A 90 -1.50 10.57 21.59
CA ASN A 90 -2.27 10.97 20.42
C ASN A 90 -2.09 9.94 19.32
N TYR A 91 -3.15 9.63 18.56
CA TYR A 91 -3.02 8.84 17.35
C TYR A 91 -3.86 9.41 16.20
N LYS A 92 -3.34 9.23 14.99
CA LYS A 92 -3.93 9.65 13.74
C LYS A 92 -3.98 8.45 12.78
N VAL A 93 -5.15 8.17 12.21
CA VAL A 93 -5.35 7.14 11.19
C VAL A 93 -5.80 7.82 9.91
N LYS A 94 -5.06 7.61 8.81
CA LYS A 94 -5.40 8.05 7.45
C LYS A 94 -5.48 6.83 6.54
N ILE A 95 -6.52 6.74 5.74
CA ILE A 95 -6.66 5.71 4.71
C ILE A 95 -6.50 6.41 3.36
N THR A 96 -5.69 5.84 2.47
CA THR A 96 -5.53 6.31 1.11
C THR A 96 -5.84 5.20 0.13
N ASP A 97 -6.49 5.55 -0.97
CA ASP A 97 -6.77 4.63 -2.05
C ASP A 97 -5.49 4.34 -2.86
N VAL A 98 -5.20 3.07 -3.09
CA VAL A 98 -4.09 2.60 -3.94
C VAL A 98 -4.64 2.04 -5.27
N GLY A 99 -5.91 1.65 -5.30
CA GLY A 99 -6.58 1.16 -6.52
C GLY A 99 -6.77 2.23 -7.59
N SER A 100 -6.62 3.51 -7.23
CA SER A 100 -6.75 4.63 -8.15
C SER A 100 -5.46 5.02 -8.90
N ARG A 101 -4.40 4.21 -8.75
CA ARG A 101 -3.07 4.45 -9.31
C ARG A 101 -2.80 3.57 -10.53
N LEU A 102 -1.86 3.98 -11.38
CA LEU A 102 -1.42 3.15 -12.51
C LEU A 102 -0.52 2.02 -12.05
N ASN A 103 -0.76 0.81 -12.54
CA ASN A 103 0.08 -0.34 -12.30
C ASN A 103 1.31 -0.32 -13.22
N ILE A 104 2.48 -0.07 -12.64
CA ILE A 104 3.75 0.06 -13.38
C ILE A 104 4.14 -1.22 -14.13
N ASN A 105 3.65 -2.40 -13.73
CA ASN A 105 3.92 -3.67 -14.38
C ASN A 105 3.00 -3.94 -15.57
N TYR A 106 1.80 -3.34 -15.59
CA TYR A 106 0.75 -3.72 -16.52
C TYR A 106 0.38 -2.60 -17.49
N ASP A 107 0.28 -1.36 -17.00
CA ASP A 107 -0.10 -0.21 -17.81
C ASP A 107 0.92 0.10 -18.90
N ARG A 108 0.45 0.73 -19.99
CA ARG A 108 1.25 0.95 -21.20
C ARG A 108 2.35 1.98 -20.92
N LEU A 109 3.55 1.73 -21.45
CA LEU A 109 4.67 2.69 -21.33
C LEU A 109 4.32 4.05 -21.96
N SER A 110 3.54 4.06 -23.05
CA SER A 110 3.05 5.31 -23.66
C SER A 110 2.19 6.15 -22.71
N THR A 111 1.46 5.53 -21.79
CA THR A 111 0.67 6.21 -20.76
C THR A 111 1.58 6.70 -19.64
N LEU A 112 2.50 5.85 -19.16
CA LEU A 112 3.42 6.18 -18.06
C LEU A 112 4.41 7.31 -18.41
N ARG A 113 4.84 7.39 -19.68
CA ARG A 113 5.70 8.46 -20.21
C ARG A 113 5.07 9.84 -20.22
N LEU A 114 3.76 9.94 -19.98
CA LEU A 114 3.07 11.24 -19.92
C LEU A 114 3.31 11.95 -18.59
N PHE A 115 3.85 11.26 -17.58
CA PHE A 115 4.29 11.91 -16.35
C PHE A 115 5.60 12.67 -16.60
N SER A 116 5.64 13.94 -16.24
CA SER A 116 6.79 14.83 -16.46
C SER A 116 8.07 14.36 -15.77
N TRP A 117 7.94 13.64 -14.65
CA TRP A 117 9.04 13.10 -13.85
C TRP A 117 9.44 11.67 -14.25
N TRP A 118 8.84 11.08 -15.28
CA TRP A 118 9.11 9.69 -15.66
C TRP A 118 10.57 9.48 -16.12
N PRO A 119 11.40 8.68 -15.42
CA PRO A 119 12.79 8.51 -15.78
C PRO A 119 12.95 7.46 -16.90
N GLU A 120 13.65 7.78 -17.98
CA GLU A 120 13.90 6.82 -19.08
C GLU A 120 14.67 5.58 -18.63
N SER A 121 15.49 5.70 -17.58
CA SER A 121 16.29 4.60 -17.02
C SER A 121 15.42 3.42 -16.57
N ILE A 122 14.22 3.68 -16.04
CA ILE A 122 13.33 2.64 -15.51
C ILE A 122 12.73 1.77 -16.61
N GLU A 123 12.72 2.23 -17.86
CA GLU A 123 12.12 1.46 -18.94
C GLU A 123 12.90 0.20 -19.26
N LYS A 124 14.23 0.23 -19.14
CA LYS A 124 15.07 -0.96 -19.31
C LYS A 124 14.72 -2.00 -18.25
N ASP A 125 14.51 -1.55 -17.02
CA ASP A 125 14.12 -2.40 -15.90
C ASP A 125 12.72 -2.99 -16.09
N LEU A 126 11.75 -2.18 -16.52
CA LEU A 126 10.39 -2.65 -16.84
C LEU A 126 10.36 -3.59 -18.05
N LYS A 127 11.35 -3.50 -18.94
CA LYS A 127 11.57 -4.47 -20.01
C LYS A 127 12.29 -5.73 -19.50
N GLY A 128 12.85 -5.77 -18.30
CA GLY A 128 13.54 -6.97 -17.80
C GLY A 128 12.73 -7.78 -16.78
N ARG A 129 11.89 -7.13 -15.96
CA ARG A 129 11.35 -7.72 -14.73
C ARG A 129 9.98 -7.16 -14.34
N VAL A 130 9.24 -7.93 -13.55
CA VAL A 130 8.09 -7.44 -12.77
C VAL A 130 8.61 -6.91 -11.45
N ILE A 131 8.20 -5.70 -11.12
CA ILE A 131 8.53 -5.05 -9.87
C ILE A 131 7.51 -5.50 -8.83
N PRO A 132 7.93 -6.19 -7.76
CA PRO A 132 6.99 -6.71 -6.77
C PRO A 132 6.41 -5.59 -5.89
N ASP A 133 7.19 -4.55 -5.62
CA ASP A 133 6.79 -3.44 -4.76
C ASP A 133 7.37 -2.12 -5.27
N ILE A 134 6.56 -1.06 -5.24
CA ILE A 134 6.98 0.29 -5.61
C ILE A 134 8.12 0.79 -4.71
N LEU A 135 8.18 0.36 -3.44
CA LEU A 135 9.24 0.72 -2.51
C LEU A 135 10.65 0.34 -3.01
N LEU A 136 10.76 -0.74 -3.80
CA LEU A 136 12.03 -1.18 -4.37
C LEU A 136 12.53 -0.26 -5.48
N LEU A 137 11.71 0.70 -5.91
CA LEU A 137 12.06 1.70 -6.91
C LEU A 137 12.47 3.02 -6.28
N LYS A 138 12.58 3.09 -4.94
CA LYS A 138 13.02 4.30 -4.26
C LYS A 138 14.38 4.79 -4.77
N GLU A 139 15.33 3.87 -4.94
CA GLU A 139 16.65 4.20 -5.48
C GLU A 139 16.62 4.51 -6.98
N VAL A 140 15.64 3.97 -7.72
CA VAL A 140 15.54 4.16 -9.18
C VAL A 140 14.88 5.48 -9.53
N PHE A 141 13.83 5.85 -8.80
CA PHE A 141 13.14 7.13 -8.97
C PHE A 141 13.84 8.28 -8.25
N ASP A 142 14.66 7.98 -7.24
CA ASP A 142 15.43 8.96 -6.47
C ASP A 142 14.55 10.13 -5.99
N GLU A 143 14.78 11.35 -6.48
CA GLU A 143 14.01 12.54 -6.15
C GLU A 143 12.54 12.46 -6.58
N SER A 144 12.21 11.71 -7.63
CA SER A 144 10.84 11.53 -8.15
C SER A 144 10.06 10.40 -7.46
N TYR A 145 10.66 9.74 -6.46
CA TYR A 145 10.00 8.64 -5.75
C TYR A 145 8.72 9.07 -5.03
N PRO A 146 8.63 10.24 -4.35
CA PRO A 146 7.41 10.69 -3.71
C PRO A 146 6.22 10.72 -4.69
N GLU A 147 6.39 11.34 -5.85
CA GLU A 147 5.39 11.45 -6.92
C GLU A 147 5.03 10.07 -7.46
N ALA A 148 6.03 9.26 -7.78
CA ALA A 148 5.82 7.89 -8.25
C ALA A 148 5.02 7.06 -7.23
N SER A 149 5.28 7.24 -5.93
CA SER A 149 4.59 6.52 -4.87
C SER A 149 3.15 6.96 -4.66
N GLU A 150 2.74 8.12 -5.19
CA GLU A 150 1.37 8.62 -5.16
C GLU A 150 0.58 8.25 -6.42
N LEU A 151 1.26 8.19 -7.57
CA LEU A 151 0.64 7.98 -8.88
C LEU A 151 0.69 6.53 -9.37
N LEU A 152 1.62 5.71 -8.84
CA LEU A 152 1.86 4.34 -9.28
C LEU A 152 1.60 3.28 -8.20
N THR A 153 1.37 2.05 -8.66
CA THR A 153 1.25 0.84 -7.86
C THR A 153 1.86 -0.35 -8.59
N THR A 154 2.10 -1.44 -7.87
CA THR A 154 2.41 -2.76 -8.47
C THR A 154 1.23 -3.73 -8.35
N LEU A 155 0.15 -3.30 -7.71
CA LEU A 155 -1.01 -4.11 -7.32
C LEU A 155 -2.14 -4.01 -8.34
N GLY A 156 -3.04 -4.99 -8.29
CA GLY A 156 -4.20 -5.08 -9.19
C GLY A 156 -4.20 -6.33 -10.03
N GLN A 157 -5.37 -6.63 -10.60
CA GLN A 157 -5.52 -7.69 -11.57
C GLN A 157 -5.07 -7.22 -12.95
N TYR A 158 -4.60 -8.17 -13.76
CA TYR A 158 -4.24 -7.97 -15.16
C TYR A 158 -5.51 -7.88 -16.03
N ASN A 159 -5.72 -6.72 -16.66
CA ASN A 159 -6.78 -6.52 -17.61
C ASN A 159 -6.42 -7.18 -18.95
N VAL A 160 -7.21 -8.19 -19.32
CA VAL A 160 -6.95 -9.02 -20.50
C VAL A 160 -7.13 -8.29 -21.82
N ASN A 161 -7.68 -7.08 -21.83
CA ASN A 161 -7.88 -6.28 -23.04
C ASN A 161 -6.86 -5.15 -23.20
N THR A 162 -6.46 -4.48 -22.11
CA THR A 162 -5.70 -3.22 -22.17
C THR A 162 -4.24 -3.31 -21.76
N ASP A 163 -3.92 -4.19 -20.81
CA ASP A 163 -2.60 -4.27 -20.20
C ASP A 163 -1.55 -4.87 -21.15
N ARG A 164 -0.27 -4.57 -20.93
CA ARG A 164 0.84 -5.05 -21.76
C ARG A 164 0.92 -6.57 -21.77
N LEU A 165 1.09 -7.19 -22.94
CA LEU A 165 1.24 -8.65 -23.09
C LEU A 165 2.39 -9.23 -22.27
N LYS A 166 3.46 -8.45 -22.08
CA LYS A 166 4.58 -8.84 -21.21
C LYS A 166 4.15 -9.09 -19.76
N GLY A 167 3.23 -8.28 -19.23
CA GLY A 167 2.70 -8.49 -17.89
C GLY A 167 2.02 -9.86 -17.77
N PHE A 168 1.27 -10.25 -18.81
CA PHE A 168 0.62 -11.56 -18.88
C PHE A 168 1.62 -12.71 -18.96
N TYR A 169 2.64 -12.57 -19.82
CA TYR A 169 3.73 -13.55 -19.91
C TYR A 169 4.37 -13.78 -18.54
N ILE A 170 4.72 -12.71 -17.81
CA ILE A 170 5.37 -12.85 -16.50
C ILE A 170 4.41 -13.45 -15.46
N LEU A 171 3.12 -13.10 -15.51
CA LEU A 171 2.10 -13.72 -14.67
C LEU A 171 2.03 -15.24 -14.90
N LEU A 172 2.09 -15.69 -16.16
CA LEU A 172 2.09 -17.10 -16.52
C LEU A 172 3.33 -17.82 -15.97
N ILE A 173 4.53 -17.27 -16.20
CA ILE A 173 5.78 -17.84 -15.67
C ILE A 173 5.73 -17.95 -14.15
N LYS A 174 5.30 -16.89 -13.45
CA LYS A 174 5.18 -16.89 -11.97
C LYS A 174 4.15 -17.90 -11.45
N SER A 175 3.17 -18.24 -12.26
CA SER A 175 2.15 -19.25 -11.92
C SER A 175 2.61 -20.69 -12.26
N GLY A 176 3.88 -20.86 -12.66
CA GLY A 176 4.49 -22.15 -12.96
C GLY A 176 4.24 -22.67 -14.38
N ILE A 177 3.79 -21.81 -15.30
CA ILE A 177 3.59 -22.19 -16.71
C ILE A 177 4.95 -22.19 -17.42
N ARG A 178 5.22 -23.24 -18.19
CA ARG A 178 6.47 -23.39 -18.96
C ARG A 178 6.59 -22.30 -20.02
N ASP A 179 7.82 -21.83 -20.26
CA ASP A 179 8.11 -20.73 -21.20
C ASP A 179 7.45 -20.88 -22.58
N PHE A 180 7.59 -22.05 -23.21
CA PHE A 180 6.99 -22.31 -24.51
C PHE A 180 5.45 -22.18 -24.51
N GLN A 181 4.80 -22.75 -23.49
CA GLN A 181 3.35 -22.66 -23.35
C GLN A 181 2.90 -21.22 -23.05
N ALA A 182 3.64 -20.51 -22.20
CA ALA A 182 3.37 -19.10 -21.90
C ALA A 182 3.46 -18.22 -23.15
N LYS A 183 4.48 -18.43 -24.00
CA LYS A 183 4.61 -17.73 -25.30
C LYS A 183 3.43 -18.01 -26.22
N LEU A 184 3.03 -19.28 -26.37
CA LEU A 184 1.88 -19.66 -27.18
C LEU A 184 0.58 -18.98 -26.71
N ILE A 185 0.33 -18.98 -25.40
CA ILE A 185 -0.82 -18.34 -24.76
C ILE A 185 -0.83 -16.83 -25.04
N VAL A 186 0.32 -16.17 -24.85
CA VAL A 186 0.48 -14.72 -25.05
C VAL A 186 0.28 -14.33 -26.50
N ASP A 187 0.85 -15.09 -27.44
CA ASP A 187 0.66 -14.87 -28.87
C ASP A 187 -0.80 -15.07 -29.29
N SER A 188 -1.48 -16.06 -28.70
CA SER A 188 -2.92 -16.26 -28.94
C SER A 188 -3.75 -15.11 -28.37
N LEU A 189 -3.44 -14.62 -27.17
CA LEU A 189 -4.13 -13.46 -26.58
C LEU A 189 -3.95 -12.21 -27.45
N ARG A 190 -2.74 -11.98 -28.00
CA ARG A 190 -2.48 -10.87 -28.94
C ARG A 190 -3.47 -10.89 -30.11
N LYS A 191 -3.58 -12.05 -30.79
CA LYS A 191 -4.49 -12.22 -31.93
C LYS A 191 -5.95 -12.01 -31.54
N VAL A 192 -6.38 -12.59 -30.41
CA VAL A 192 -7.76 -12.43 -29.92
C VAL A 192 -8.09 -10.96 -29.67
N ARG A 193 -7.16 -10.17 -29.11
CA ARG A 193 -7.35 -8.73 -28.86
C ARG A 193 -7.51 -7.90 -30.14
N GLU A 194 -6.91 -8.34 -31.24
CA GLU A 194 -7.04 -7.69 -32.56
C GLU A 194 -8.42 -7.97 -33.17
N GLU A 195 -8.99 -9.14 -32.89
CA GLU A 195 -10.25 -9.60 -33.48
C GLU A 195 -11.49 -9.22 -32.66
N LYS A 196 -11.40 -9.26 -31.32
CA LYS A 196 -12.57 -9.11 -30.45
C LYS A 196 -12.23 -8.56 -29.07
N TYR A 197 -13.25 -7.98 -28.43
CA TYR A 197 -13.21 -7.61 -27.02
C TYR A 197 -13.64 -8.79 -26.14
N ILE A 198 -12.87 -9.04 -25.07
CA ILE A 198 -13.16 -10.10 -24.10
C ILE A 198 -13.95 -9.47 -22.95
N ASN A 199 -15.23 -9.80 -22.85
CA ASN A 199 -16.13 -9.24 -21.83
C ASN A 199 -16.19 -10.06 -20.53
N LYS A 200 -15.73 -11.31 -20.55
CA LYS A 200 -15.67 -12.20 -19.38
C LYS A 200 -14.37 -13.00 -19.38
N VAL A 201 -13.72 -13.06 -18.22
CA VAL A 201 -12.47 -13.82 -18.02
C VAL A 201 -12.69 -15.32 -18.21
N GLU A 202 -13.88 -15.83 -17.87
CA GLU A 202 -14.27 -17.24 -18.01
C GLU A 202 -14.22 -17.76 -19.46
N LEU A 203 -14.25 -16.87 -20.45
CA LEU A 203 -14.22 -17.24 -21.86
C LEU A 203 -12.79 -17.40 -22.39
N LEU A 204 -11.76 -17.06 -21.61
CA LEU A 204 -10.36 -17.16 -22.06
C LEU A 204 -9.95 -18.56 -22.51
N PRO A 205 -10.30 -19.67 -21.81
CA PRO A 205 -9.93 -21.01 -22.26
C PRO A 205 -10.54 -21.38 -23.62
N VAL A 206 -11.65 -20.75 -24.00
CA VAL A 206 -12.31 -20.95 -25.30
C VAL A 206 -11.58 -20.19 -26.41
N TYR A 207 -11.07 -19.00 -26.09
CA TYR A 207 -10.46 -18.11 -27.09
C TYR A 207 -8.94 -18.26 -27.23
N ILE A 208 -8.26 -18.71 -26.19
CA ILE A 208 -6.80 -18.71 -26.13
C ILE A 208 -6.25 -20.12 -26.35
N LYS A 209 -5.55 -20.30 -27.46
CA LYS A 209 -4.83 -21.54 -27.74
C LYS A 209 -3.74 -21.78 -26.70
N GLY A 210 -3.71 -23.01 -26.16
CA GLY A 210 -2.72 -23.44 -25.18
C GLY A 210 -3.08 -23.12 -23.71
N LEU A 211 -4.22 -22.47 -23.47
CA LEU A 211 -4.75 -22.20 -22.14
C LEU A 211 -5.75 -23.31 -21.75
N ASP A 212 -5.25 -24.36 -21.11
CA ASP A 212 -6.10 -25.39 -20.52
C ASP A 212 -6.78 -24.90 -19.22
N LEU A 213 -7.83 -25.60 -18.78
CA LEU A 213 -8.61 -25.24 -17.59
C LEU A 213 -7.77 -25.21 -16.31
N ASN A 214 -6.82 -26.14 -16.15
CA ASN A 214 -5.95 -26.17 -14.97
C ASN A 214 -5.05 -24.92 -14.91
N THR A 215 -4.48 -24.54 -16.04
CA THR A 215 -3.68 -23.33 -16.18
C THR A 215 -4.53 -22.09 -15.95
N PHE A 216 -5.75 -22.07 -16.50
CA PHE A 216 -6.69 -20.98 -16.31
C PHE A 216 -7.06 -20.78 -14.84
N GLU A 217 -7.42 -21.84 -14.10
CA GLU A 217 -7.80 -21.73 -12.69
C GLU A 217 -6.65 -21.18 -11.82
N LYS A 218 -5.39 -21.45 -12.16
CA LYS A 218 -4.23 -20.87 -11.47
C LYS A 218 -4.10 -19.36 -11.67
N ILE A 219 -4.40 -18.88 -12.88
CA ILE A 219 -4.20 -17.46 -13.23
C ILE A 219 -5.46 -16.61 -13.05
N LYS A 220 -6.65 -17.22 -13.11
CA LYS A 220 -7.95 -16.55 -13.05
C LYS A 220 -8.08 -15.53 -11.91
N PRO A 221 -7.61 -15.78 -10.67
CA PRO A 221 -7.70 -14.80 -9.59
C PRO A 221 -6.97 -13.48 -9.87
N PHE A 222 -6.02 -13.48 -10.80
CA PHE A 222 -5.20 -12.34 -11.17
C PHE A 222 -5.67 -11.66 -12.46
N LEU A 223 -6.78 -12.09 -13.06
CA LEU A 223 -7.28 -11.54 -14.33
C LEU A 223 -8.56 -10.75 -14.12
N THR A 224 -8.75 -9.72 -14.95
CA THR A 224 -10.00 -8.97 -15.03
C THR A 224 -10.28 -8.54 -16.48
N THR A 225 -11.53 -8.20 -16.76
CA THR A 225 -11.94 -7.50 -17.98
C THR A 225 -12.33 -6.04 -17.71
N GLU A 226 -12.52 -5.70 -16.43
CA GLU A 226 -13.00 -4.40 -15.96
C GLU A 226 -11.86 -3.39 -15.78
N GLY A 227 -12.21 -2.10 -15.81
CA GLY A 227 -11.28 -1.03 -15.49
C GLY A 227 -10.80 -1.11 -14.05
N ARG A 228 -9.47 -1.06 -13.86
CA ARG A 228 -8.80 -1.22 -12.56
C ARG A 228 -8.71 0.09 -11.78
N VAL A 229 -8.64 1.22 -12.48
CA VAL A 229 -8.36 2.52 -11.88
C VAL A 229 -9.66 3.13 -11.38
N ASN A 230 -9.79 3.34 -10.09
CA ASN A 230 -10.97 4.03 -9.56
C ASN A 230 -10.99 5.51 -9.98
N ILE A 231 -11.90 5.87 -10.88
CA ILE A 231 -12.02 7.21 -11.47
C ILE A 231 -12.32 8.31 -10.44
N ASN A 232 -13.04 7.97 -9.37
CA ASN A 232 -13.43 8.92 -8.32
C ASN A 232 -12.23 9.36 -7.47
N MET A 233 -11.26 8.46 -7.31
CA MET A 233 -10.13 8.60 -6.40
C MET A 233 -8.80 8.77 -7.13
N ALA A 234 -8.80 8.66 -8.46
CA ALA A 234 -7.59 8.80 -9.28
C ALA A 234 -6.99 10.19 -9.11
N PRO A 235 -5.68 10.32 -8.93
CA PRO A 235 -4.99 11.60 -9.09
C PRO A 235 -5.32 12.22 -10.46
N GLU A 236 -5.30 13.54 -10.55
CA GLU A 236 -5.65 14.25 -11.79
C GLU A 236 -4.71 13.85 -12.92
N GLU A 237 -3.42 13.74 -12.61
CA GLU A 237 -2.36 13.31 -13.51
C GLU A 237 -2.60 11.89 -14.06
N VAL A 238 -3.18 11.00 -13.26
CA VAL A 238 -3.54 9.64 -13.73
C VAL A 238 -4.70 9.70 -14.72
N VAL A 239 -5.71 10.52 -14.44
CA VAL A 239 -6.86 10.71 -15.34
C VAL A 239 -6.40 11.31 -16.68
N GLU A 240 -5.58 12.36 -16.61
CA GLU A 240 -4.98 13.01 -17.78
C GLU A 240 -4.12 12.04 -18.59
N ALA A 241 -3.21 11.32 -17.94
CA ALA A 241 -2.33 10.36 -18.62
C ALA A 241 -3.14 9.29 -19.37
N ILE A 242 -4.17 8.71 -18.74
CA ILE A 242 -5.03 7.72 -19.39
C ILE A 242 -5.72 8.34 -20.60
N ILE A 243 -6.46 9.45 -20.43
CA ILE A 243 -7.25 10.06 -21.51
C ILE A 243 -6.34 10.51 -22.67
N ARG A 244 -5.19 11.10 -22.37
CA ARG A 244 -4.22 11.56 -23.37
C ARG A 244 -3.59 10.40 -24.13
N SER A 245 -3.41 9.24 -23.50
CA SER A 245 -2.88 8.05 -24.15
C SER A 245 -3.88 7.32 -25.05
N LEU A 246 -5.17 7.66 -24.99
CA LEU A 246 -6.20 7.03 -25.81
C LEU A 246 -6.32 7.69 -27.18
N ASP A 247 -6.76 6.89 -28.14
CA ASP A 247 -7.17 7.32 -29.47
C ASP A 247 -8.56 7.96 -29.40
N ILE A 248 -8.65 9.13 -28.77
CA ILE A 248 -9.83 10.00 -28.69
C ILE A 248 -9.50 11.27 -29.46
N ASN A 249 -10.49 11.92 -30.09
CA ASN A 249 -10.29 13.19 -30.77
C ASN A 249 -9.52 14.17 -29.85
N PRO A 250 -8.33 14.67 -30.27
CA PRO A 250 -7.51 15.57 -29.47
C PRO A 250 -8.27 16.78 -28.92
N ASP A 251 -9.18 17.36 -29.71
CA ASP A 251 -9.94 18.55 -29.33
C ASP A 251 -10.94 18.28 -28.19
N LEU A 252 -11.32 17.01 -27.99
CA LEU A 252 -12.25 16.60 -26.95
C LEU A 252 -11.54 16.18 -25.65
N LYS A 253 -10.24 15.86 -25.68
CA LYS A 253 -9.52 15.29 -24.54
C LYS A 253 -9.58 16.21 -23.32
N GLU A 254 -9.23 17.48 -23.49
CA GLU A 254 -9.22 18.46 -22.39
C GLU A 254 -10.64 18.70 -21.84
N ASN A 255 -11.64 18.76 -22.72
CA ASN A 255 -13.04 18.88 -22.31
C ASN A 255 -13.50 17.66 -21.48
N TYR A 256 -13.11 16.46 -21.90
CA TYR A 256 -13.43 15.24 -21.16
C TYR A 256 -12.74 15.17 -19.81
N ILE A 257 -11.44 15.52 -19.74
CA ILE A 257 -10.69 15.60 -18.49
C ILE A 257 -11.43 16.53 -17.52
N ASN A 258 -11.67 17.78 -17.91
CA ASN A 258 -12.30 18.79 -17.06
C ASN A 258 -13.68 18.34 -16.56
N LYS A 259 -14.54 17.83 -17.45
CA LYS A 259 -15.88 17.39 -17.05
C LYS A 259 -15.86 16.15 -16.15
N ILE A 260 -14.92 15.22 -16.35
CA ILE A 260 -14.77 14.06 -15.48
C ILE A 260 -14.33 14.51 -14.07
N LEU A 261 -13.35 15.40 -14.00
CA LEU A 261 -12.84 15.96 -12.75
C LEU A 261 -13.95 16.73 -12.00
N GLU A 262 -14.69 17.60 -12.68
CA GLU A 262 -15.80 18.33 -12.09
C GLU A 262 -16.90 17.38 -11.58
N TYR A 263 -17.30 16.40 -12.41
CA TYR A 263 -18.39 15.49 -12.06
C TYR A 263 -18.05 14.63 -10.84
N ARG A 264 -16.81 14.14 -10.72
CA ARG A 264 -16.41 13.31 -9.58
C ARG A 264 -16.32 14.10 -8.27
N GLU A 265 -15.93 15.39 -8.31
CA GLU A 265 -15.90 16.22 -7.10
C GLU A 265 -17.32 16.47 -6.56
N VAL A 266 -18.26 16.79 -7.45
CA VAL A 266 -19.62 17.19 -7.04
C VAL A 266 -20.49 15.98 -6.70
N ARG A 267 -20.45 14.92 -7.53
CA ARG A 267 -21.40 13.80 -7.44
C ARG A 267 -20.74 12.46 -7.14
N GLY A 268 -19.55 12.23 -7.68
CA GLY A 268 -18.95 10.91 -7.76
C GLY A 268 -19.67 10.00 -8.76
N PHE A 269 -18.92 9.12 -9.40
CA PHE A 269 -19.42 8.06 -10.27
C PHE A 269 -19.82 6.84 -9.42
N LYS A 270 -21.10 6.48 -9.45
CA LYS A 270 -21.61 5.26 -8.77
C LYS A 270 -21.48 4.00 -9.62
N ASN A 271 -21.39 4.17 -10.93
CA ASN A 271 -21.09 3.15 -11.91
C ASN A 271 -20.39 3.82 -13.11
N ILE A 272 -19.70 3.03 -13.91
CA ILE A 272 -18.93 3.55 -15.04
C ILE A 272 -19.83 4.07 -16.17
N ASP A 273 -21.05 3.56 -16.31
CA ASP A 273 -22.01 3.99 -17.33
C ASP A 273 -22.48 5.43 -17.15
N MET A 274 -22.36 6.00 -15.94
CA MET A 274 -22.62 7.42 -15.71
C MET A 274 -21.74 8.35 -16.55
N LEU A 275 -20.62 7.86 -17.10
CA LEU A 275 -19.80 8.60 -18.06
C LEU A 275 -20.58 8.97 -19.34
N ASP A 276 -21.60 8.22 -19.76
CA ASP A 276 -22.43 8.56 -20.93
C ASP A 276 -23.11 9.93 -20.82
N LYS A 277 -23.21 10.50 -19.60
CA LYS A 277 -23.73 11.86 -19.36
C LYS A 277 -22.75 12.96 -19.77
N ILE A 278 -21.48 12.61 -19.99
CA ILE A 278 -20.36 13.54 -20.09
C ILE A 278 -19.64 13.39 -21.42
N ILE A 279 -19.48 12.14 -21.85
CA ILE A 279 -18.66 11.75 -23.00
C ILE A 279 -19.47 10.92 -23.99
N ALA A 280 -19.09 10.94 -25.27
CA ALA A 280 -19.74 10.14 -26.29
C ALA A 280 -19.56 8.64 -26.02
N ARG A 281 -20.60 7.84 -26.30
CA ARG A 281 -20.63 6.39 -26.03
C ARG A 281 -19.42 5.64 -26.60
N GLN A 282 -18.97 6.01 -27.81
CA GLN A 282 -17.81 5.40 -28.47
C GLN A 282 -16.48 5.63 -27.71
N ASP A 283 -16.33 6.80 -27.08
CA ASP A 283 -15.16 7.14 -26.28
C ASP A 283 -15.28 6.55 -24.87
N ARG A 284 -16.50 6.48 -24.32
CA ARG A 284 -16.77 5.78 -23.06
C ARG A 284 -16.31 4.32 -23.12
N LEU A 285 -16.64 3.61 -24.19
CA LEU A 285 -16.21 2.22 -24.41
C LEU A 285 -14.67 2.06 -24.40
N LYS A 286 -13.91 3.11 -24.71
CA LYS A 286 -12.44 3.10 -24.60
C LYS A 286 -11.99 3.31 -23.15
N LEU A 287 -12.69 4.18 -22.42
CA LEU A 287 -12.38 4.58 -21.04
C LEU A 287 -12.77 3.53 -19.99
N GLU A 288 -13.91 2.85 -20.15
CA GLU A 288 -14.37 1.81 -19.22
C GLU A 288 -13.38 0.64 -19.05
N LYS A 289 -12.47 0.47 -20.02
CA LYS A 289 -11.43 -0.57 -19.98
C LYS A 289 -10.29 -0.23 -19.02
N TYR A 290 -10.20 1.03 -18.60
CA TYR A 290 -9.18 1.54 -17.68
C TYR A 290 -9.80 1.92 -16.35
N PHE A 291 -10.96 2.57 -16.40
CA PHE A 291 -11.64 3.11 -15.24
C PHE A 291 -12.71 2.18 -14.68
N GLY A 292 -12.70 2.02 -13.36
CA GLY A 292 -13.78 1.49 -12.55
C GLY A 292 -14.24 2.54 -11.53
N VAL A 293 -15.16 2.16 -10.64
CA VAL A 293 -15.66 3.02 -9.56
C VAL A 293 -15.33 2.47 -8.16
N THR A 294 -14.62 1.35 -8.10
CA THR A 294 -14.27 0.63 -6.87
C THR A 294 -12.77 0.42 -6.77
N SER A 295 -12.29 0.34 -5.54
CA SER A 295 -10.92 0.00 -5.21
C SER A 295 -10.85 -1.25 -4.32
N SER A 296 -9.87 -2.10 -4.61
CA SER A 296 -9.57 -3.31 -3.82
C SER A 296 -8.34 -3.14 -2.94
N TYR A 297 -7.55 -2.09 -3.11
CA TYR A 297 -6.27 -1.90 -2.43
C TYR A 297 -6.23 -0.56 -1.72
N PHE A 298 -5.91 -0.59 -0.43
CA PHE A 298 -5.88 0.59 0.42
C PHE A 298 -4.61 0.61 1.25
N LEU A 299 -4.11 1.80 1.55
CA LEU A 299 -2.99 2.01 2.45
C LEU A 299 -3.50 2.71 3.71
N ILE A 300 -3.34 2.05 4.85
CA ILE A 300 -3.68 2.59 6.17
C ILE A 300 -2.39 3.12 6.79
N LYS A 301 -2.29 4.44 6.93
CA LYS A 301 -1.19 5.11 7.63
C LYS A 301 -1.63 5.49 9.03
N VAL A 302 -0.85 5.09 10.02
CA VAL A 302 -1.07 5.40 11.42
C VAL A 302 0.15 6.11 11.97
N GLU A 303 -0.10 7.18 12.72
CA GLU A 303 0.90 7.89 13.50
C GLU A 303 0.44 7.92 14.96
N VAL A 304 1.31 7.53 15.87
CA VAL A 304 1.10 7.52 17.32
C VAL A 304 2.19 8.39 17.96
N THR A 305 1.78 9.38 18.73
CA THR A 305 2.69 10.39 19.29
C THR A 305 2.53 10.47 20.79
N ARG A 306 3.66 10.33 21.51
CA ARG A 306 3.76 10.50 22.97
C ARG A 306 5.00 11.34 23.29
N GLY A 307 4.79 12.61 23.64
CA GLY A 307 5.88 13.55 23.85
C GLY A 307 6.73 13.70 22.57
N PRO A 308 8.06 13.47 22.63
CA PRO A 308 8.94 13.56 21.45
C PRO A 308 8.95 12.29 20.59
N VAL A 309 8.41 11.17 21.07
CA VAL A 309 8.45 9.90 20.34
C VAL A 309 7.26 9.82 19.39
N ILE A 310 7.55 9.53 18.12
CA ILE A 310 6.57 9.29 17.07
C ILE A 310 6.77 7.86 16.56
N GLN A 311 5.74 7.04 16.66
CA GLN A 311 5.70 5.71 16.09
C GLN A 311 4.72 5.70 14.93
N THR A 312 5.14 5.22 13.77
CA THR A 312 4.29 5.12 12.57
C THR A 312 4.13 3.67 12.14
N ALA A 313 2.97 3.38 11.55
CA ALA A 313 2.72 2.12 10.86
C ALA A 313 2.06 2.40 9.51
N GLU A 314 2.47 1.65 8.49
CA GLU A 314 1.83 1.62 7.19
C GLU A 314 1.39 0.18 6.88
N ALA A 315 0.09 -0.01 6.75
CA ALA A 315 -0.51 -1.30 6.40
C ALA A 315 -1.14 -1.21 5.02
N LEU A 316 -0.59 -1.95 4.05
CA LEU A 316 -1.20 -2.15 2.74
C LEU A 316 -2.19 -3.31 2.85
N VAL A 317 -3.44 -3.06 2.49
CA VAL A 317 -4.52 -4.03 2.66
C VAL A 317 -5.25 -4.30 1.35
N HIS A 318 -5.73 -5.53 1.20
CA HIS A 318 -6.63 -5.95 0.14
C HIS A 318 -8.04 -6.12 0.70
N ARG A 319 -9.00 -5.44 0.09
CA ARG A 319 -10.43 -5.55 0.36
C ARG A 319 -11.08 -6.44 -0.70
N SER A 320 -11.77 -7.48 -0.24
CA SER A 320 -12.57 -8.37 -1.09
C SER A 320 -13.96 -8.52 -0.51
N GLU A 321 -14.96 -8.77 -1.34
CA GLU A 321 -16.30 -9.08 -0.85
C GLU A 321 -16.31 -10.32 0.04
N ASP A 322 -17.09 -10.25 1.11
CA ASP A 322 -17.42 -11.37 1.98
C ASP A 322 -18.85 -11.84 1.64
N ARG A 323 -18.91 -12.91 0.83
CA ARG A 323 -20.18 -13.48 0.34
C ARG A 323 -21.08 -13.98 1.47
N ASP A 324 -20.50 -14.35 2.60
CA ASP A 324 -21.24 -14.93 3.72
C ASP A 324 -21.89 -13.86 4.59
N ASN A 325 -21.24 -12.71 4.77
CA ASN A 325 -21.67 -11.66 5.71
C ASN A 325 -22.21 -10.37 5.06
N LYS A 326 -22.38 -10.34 3.72
CA LYS A 326 -22.80 -9.13 2.98
C LYS A 326 -21.95 -7.90 3.38
N GLY A 327 -20.63 -8.09 3.42
CA GLY A 327 -19.68 -7.07 3.82
C GLY A 327 -18.33 -7.27 3.14
N TYR A 328 -17.27 -6.73 3.72
CA TYR A 328 -15.92 -6.86 3.17
C TYR A 328 -14.99 -7.63 4.09
N LYS A 329 -14.19 -8.52 3.49
CA LYS A 329 -13.01 -9.13 4.12
C LYS A 329 -11.78 -8.30 3.78
N ILE A 330 -10.96 -8.03 4.80
CA ILE A 330 -9.71 -7.29 4.66
C ILE A 330 -8.55 -8.20 4.99
N ARG A 331 -7.57 -8.29 4.07
CA ARG A 331 -6.30 -9.00 4.28
C ARG A 331 -5.15 -8.01 4.25
N ILE A 332 -4.30 -8.03 5.28
CA ILE A 332 -3.06 -7.26 5.28
C ILE A 332 -2.09 -7.94 4.31
N LEU A 333 -1.60 -7.21 3.32
CA LEU A 333 -0.61 -7.68 2.35
C LEU A 333 0.82 -7.33 2.80
N ARG A 334 0.98 -6.14 3.38
CA ARG A 334 2.26 -5.62 3.84
C ARG A 334 2.06 -4.79 5.08
N TRP A 335 3.06 -4.84 5.94
CA TRP A 335 3.12 -4.10 7.19
C TRP A 335 4.52 -3.50 7.36
N TYR A 336 4.59 -2.19 7.59
CA TYR A 336 5.83 -1.48 7.86
C TYR A 336 5.65 -0.64 9.13
N GLU A 337 6.61 -0.72 10.05
CA GLU A 337 6.66 0.05 11.29
C GLU A 337 7.94 0.89 11.31
N ASN A 338 7.84 2.11 11.82
CA ASN A 338 9.00 2.95 12.07
C ASN A 338 8.84 3.71 13.40
N VAL A 339 9.95 3.98 14.07
CA VAL A 339 10.01 4.80 15.29
C VAL A 339 10.98 5.93 15.03
N SER A 340 10.51 7.17 15.21
CA SER A 340 11.31 8.36 15.08
C SER A 340 11.16 9.28 16.29
N TYR A 341 12.15 10.16 16.47
CA TYR A 341 12.15 11.16 17.52
C TYR A 341 12.00 12.53 16.89
N ARG A 342 11.03 13.30 17.39
CA ARG A 342 10.86 14.69 16.99
C ARG A 342 12.10 15.45 17.43
N GLN A 343 12.88 15.96 16.48
CA GLN A 343 13.97 16.88 16.79
C GLN A 343 13.34 18.09 17.48
N VAL A 344 13.56 18.20 18.80
CA VAL A 344 13.26 19.43 19.51
C VAL A 344 14.30 20.43 19.01
N ARG A 345 13.91 21.32 18.09
CA ARG A 345 14.72 22.50 17.79
C ARG A 345 14.82 23.26 19.10
N SER A 346 15.97 23.18 19.76
CA SER A 346 16.34 24.12 20.82
C SER A 346 16.35 25.50 20.19
N GLN A 347 15.30 26.28 20.47
CA GLN A 347 15.29 27.72 20.20
C GLN A 347 16.15 28.43 21.25
#